data_AF-A0A179B524-F1
#
_entry.id   AF-A0A179B524-F1
#
_cell.length_a   1.000
_cell.length_b   1.000
_cell.length_c   1.000
_cell.angle_alpha   90.00
_cell.angle_beta   90.00
_cell.angle_gamma   90.00
#
_symmetry.space_group_name_H-M   'P 1'
#
loop_
_entity.id
_entity.type
_entity.pdbx_description
1 polymer ?
#
loop_
_entity_poly.entity_id
_entity_poly.type
_entity_poly.pdbx_seq_one_letter_code
_entity_poly.pdbx_strand_id
1 'polypeptide(L)'
;MKNLNVNPQGLRDHSRAVDDVVGGVSSARKASGATLSSGAFGIMCQFFVPPLTIVKTVADAAIEAVGESLEETAAGLRAAADDFESSDAEQAAHIRTVETGLA
;
A
#
# COMPACT_ATOMS: atom_id res chain seq x y z
N MET A 1 -28.89 7.94 -12.55
CA MET A 1 -28.05 7.48 -11.42
C MET A 1 -27.22 6.32 -11.95
N LYS A 2 -25.89 6.48 -12.02
CA LYS A 2 -24.99 5.45 -12.56
C LYS A 2 -24.90 4.34 -11.51
N ASN A 3 -25.32 3.12 -11.85
CA ASN A 3 -25.22 1.95 -10.96
C ASN A 3 -23.74 1.77 -10.57
N LEU A 4 -23.42 2.07 -9.32
CA LEU A 4 -22.09 1.91 -8.76
C LEU A 4 -21.92 0.42 -8.42
N ASN A 5 -21.57 -0.39 -9.42
CA ASN A 5 -21.26 -1.81 -9.22
C ASN A 5 -19.85 -1.93 -8.63
N VAL A 6 -19.71 -1.69 -7.33
CA VAL A 6 -18.45 -1.88 -6.60
C VAL A 6 -18.24 -3.37 -6.40
N ASN A 7 -17.12 -3.89 -6.91
CA ASN A 7 -16.72 -5.28 -6.70
C ASN A 7 -15.76 -5.36 -5.49
N PRO A 8 -16.20 -5.85 -4.32
CA PRO A 8 -15.36 -5.93 -3.13
C PRO A 8 -14.16 -6.87 -3.32
N GLN A 9 -14.25 -7.90 -4.16
CA GLN A 9 -13.08 -8.71 -4.51
C GLN A 9 -12.04 -7.92 -5.30
N GLY A 10 -12.48 -7.03 -6.21
CA GLY A 10 -11.59 -6.14 -6.95
C GLY A 10 -10.85 -5.14 -6.04
N LEU A 11 -11.52 -4.66 -4.99
CA LEU A 11 -10.89 -3.85 -3.95
C LEU A 11 -9.83 -4.65 -3.16
N ARG A 12 -10.16 -5.89 -2.75
CA ARG A 12 -9.21 -6.76 -2.05
C ARG A 12 -8.00 -7.10 -2.93
N ASP A 13 -8.20 -7.42 -4.20
CA ASP A 13 -7.10 -7.73 -5.13
C ASP A 13 -6.21 -6.52 -5.41
N HIS A 14 -6.80 -5.33 -5.52
CA HIS A 14 -6.01 -4.11 -5.67
C HIS A 14 -5.24 -3.76 -4.38
N SER A 15 -5.78 -4.05 -3.19
CA SER A 15 -5.04 -3.84 -1.93
C SER A 15 -3.79 -4.73 -1.85
N ARG A 16 -3.89 -5.98 -2.32
CA ARG A 16 -2.75 -6.90 -2.43
C ARG A 16 -1.70 -6.39 -3.42
N ALA A 17 -2.14 -5.88 -4.58
CA ALA A 17 -1.21 -5.31 -5.55
C ALA A 17 -0.46 -4.09 -4.98
N VAL A 18 -1.10 -3.29 -4.14
CA VAL A 18 -0.45 -2.19 -3.42
C VAL A 18 0.56 -2.70 -2.39
N ASP A 19 0.21 -3.74 -1.62
CA ASP A 19 1.14 -4.39 -0.67
C ASP A 19 2.40 -4.93 -1.37
N ASP A 20 2.24 -5.53 -2.57
CA ASP A 20 3.36 -6.03 -3.37
C ASP A 20 4.32 -4.91 -3.79
N VAL A 21 3.78 -3.74 -4.17
CA VAL A 21 4.57 -2.55 -4.51
C VAL A 21 5.34 -2.05 -3.28
N VAL A 22 4.70 -2.01 -2.10
CA VAL A 22 5.36 -1.67 -0.83
C VAL A 22 6.53 -2.62 -0.55
N GLY A 23 6.33 -3.92 -0.76
CA GLY A 23 7.39 -4.94 -0.63
C GLY A 23 8.58 -4.71 -1.59
N GLY A 24 8.30 -4.33 -2.84
CA GLY A 24 9.33 -3.97 -3.82
C GLY A 24 10.13 -2.74 -3.42
N VAL A 25 9.45 -1.70 -2.93
CA VAL A 25 10.06 -0.45 -2.45
C VAL A 25 10.97 -0.71 -1.24
N SER A 26 10.53 -1.52 -0.29
CA SER A 26 11.34 -1.96 0.85
C SER A 26 12.59 -2.73 0.41
N SER A 27 12.47 -3.59 -0.59
CA SER A 27 13.58 -4.35 -1.16
C SER A 27 14.60 -3.43 -1.85
N ALA A 28 14.14 -2.43 -2.60
CA ALA A 28 15.01 -1.42 -3.23
C ALA A 28 15.79 -0.60 -2.18
N ARG A 29 15.15 -0.21 -1.07
CA ARG A 29 15.81 0.47 0.04
C ARG A 29 16.92 -0.37 0.67
N LYS A 30 16.67 -1.66 0.91
CA LYS A 30 17.68 -2.59 1.45
C LYS A 30 18.87 -2.74 0.50
N ALA A 31 18.63 -2.88 -0.80
CA ALA A 31 19.68 -2.97 -1.81
C ALA A 31 20.52 -1.69 -1.92
N SER A 32 19.87 -0.52 -1.85
CA SER A 32 20.55 0.79 -1.81
C SER A 32 21.44 0.92 -0.56
N GLY A 33 20.96 0.49 0.61
CA GLY A 33 21.75 0.45 1.85
C GLY A 33 23.01 -0.41 1.74
N ALA A 34 22.91 -1.59 1.14
CA ALA A 34 24.04 -2.50 0.94
C ALA A 34 25.11 -1.91 0.00
N THR A 35 24.68 -1.19 -1.03
CA THR A 35 25.57 -0.60 -2.06
C THR A 35 26.41 0.56 -1.53
N LEU A 36 25.89 1.32 -0.56
CA LEU A 36 26.56 2.50 0.01
C LEU A 36 27.36 2.20 1.30
N SER A 37 27.57 0.91 1.61
CA SER A 37 28.46 0.50 2.70
C SER A 37 29.86 1.10 2.52
N SER A 38 30.44 1.61 3.62
CA SER A 38 31.73 2.32 3.68
C SER A 38 32.90 1.58 3.00
N GLY A 39 32.79 0.27 2.76
CA GLY A 39 33.78 -0.53 2.03
C GLY A 39 33.62 -0.58 0.50
N ALA A 40 32.48 -0.17 -0.07
CA ALA A 40 32.16 -0.38 -1.48
C ALA A 40 32.92 0.55 -2.44
N PHE A 41 33.32 1.74 -1.98
CA PHE A 41 34.00 2.74 -2.80
C PHE A 41 35.53 2.61 -2.80
N GLY A 42 36.08 1.73 -1.95
CA GLY A 42 37.52 1.61 -1.74
C GLY A 42 38.18 2.92 -1.27
N ILE A 43 39.49 2.87 -1.03
CA ILE A 43 40.26 4.02 -0.50
C ILE A 43 40.35 5.18 -1.52
N MET A 44 40.20 4.90 -2.82
CA MET A 44 40.32 5.94 -3.86
C MET A 44 39.04 6.78 -4.01
N CYS A 45 37.85 6.18 -3.90
CA CYS A 45 36.57 6.88 -4.14
C CYS A 45 35.80 7.21 -2.85
N GLN A 46 36.40 7.00 -1.68
CA GLN A 46 35.79 7.32 -0.38
C GLN A 46 35.35 8.78 -0.22
N PHE A 47 35.96 9.72 -0.96
CA PHE A 47 35.58 11.14 -0.91
C PHE A 47 34.18 11.42 -1.49
N PHE A 48 33.64 10.51 -2.31
CA PHE A 48 32.27 10.61 -2.82
C PHE A 48 31.22 10.14 -1.80
N VAL A 49 31.63 9.44 -0.73
CA VAL A 49 30.71 8.89 0.27
C VAL A 49 29.93 9.99 1.00
N PRO A 50 30.54 11.09 1.48
CA PRO A 50 29.79 12.15 2.15
C PRO A 50 28.67 12.77 1.28
N PRO A 51 28.91 13.23 0.03
CA PRO A 51 27.83 13.77 -0.80
C PRO A 51 26.80 12.71 -1.19
N LEU A 52 27.21 11.47 -1.46
CA LEU A 52 26.27 10.38 -1.76
C LEU A 52 25.39 10.01 -0.57
N THR A 53 25.92 10.09 0.66
CA THR A 53 25.15 9.85 1.88
C THR A 53 23.99 10.83 1.99
N ILE A 54 24.20 12.12 1.68
CA ILE A 54 23.15 13.15 1.73
C ILE A 54 22.02 12.82 0.74
N VAL A 55 22.36 12.47 -0.50
CA VAL A 55 21.37 12.08 -1.51
C VAL A 55 20.63 10.81 -1.08
N LYS A 56 21.34 9.86 -0.46
CA LYS A 56 20.74 8.65 0.09
C LYS A 56 19.71 8.96 1.16
N THR A 57 20.00 9.86 2.10
CA THR A 57 19.04 10.21 3.16
C THR A 57 17.75 10.77 2.58
N VAL A 58 17.85 11.63 1.56
CA VAL A 58 16.67 12.17 0.85
C VAL A 58 15.91 11.06 0.13
N ALA A 59 16.62 10.15 -0.54
CA ALA A 59 16.00 9.02 -1.23
C ALA A 59 15.32 8.06 -0.25
N ASP A 60 15.95 7.76 0.89
CA ASP A 60 15.38 6.91 1.93
C ASP A 60 14.11 7.53 2.51
N ALA A 61 14.11 8.84 2.77
CA ALA A 61 12.93 9.56 3.27
C ALA A 61 11.78 9.60 2.25
N ALA A 62 12.09 9.81 0.97
CA ALA A 62 11.09 9.76 -0.09
C ALA A 62 10.48 8.35 -0.24
N ILE A 63 11.32 7.32 -0.18
CA ILE A 63 10.89 5.92 -0.21
C ILE A 63 9.97 5.60 0.99
N GLU A 64 10.32 6.06 2.19
CA GLU A 64 9.53 5.86 3.40
C GLU A 64 8.16 6.55 3.29
N ALA A 65 8.12 7.81 2.85
CA ALA A 65 6.87 8.53 2.63
C ALA A 65 5.96 7.87 1.59
N VAL A 66 6.54 7.33 0.50
CA VAL A 66 5.79 6.56 -0.49
C VAL A 66 5.25 5.26 0.12
N GLY A 67 6.05 4.58 0.93
CA GLY A 67 5.62 3.38 1.66
C GLY A 67 4.40 3.65 2.55
N GLU A 68 4.48 4.68 3.39
CA GLU A 68 3.37 5.07 4.28
C GLU A 68 2.10 5.42 3.49
N SER A 69 2.22 6.19 2.41
CA SER A 69 1.06 6.57 1.58
C SER A 69 0.42 5.35 0.88
N LEU A 70 1.22 4.38 0.46
CA LEU A 70 0.71 3.13 -0.12
C LEU A 70 0.04 2.25 0.95
N GLU A 71 0.60 2.16 2.16
CA GLU A 71 -0.03 1.45 3.28
C GLU A 71 -1.38 2.08 3.66
N GLU A 72 -1.46 3.41 3.73
CA GLU A 72 -2.71 4.15 3.95
C GLU A 72 -3.73 3.86 2.84
N THR A 73 -3.28 3.87 1.57
CA THR A 73 -4.14 3.57 0.42
C THR A 73 -4.67 2.13 0.51
N ALA A 74 -3.82 1.16 0.83
CA ALA A 74 -4.23 -0.23 0.99
C ALA A 74 -5.22 -0.40 2.16
N ALA A 75 -5.00 0.30 3.28
CA ALA A 75 -5.91 0.30 4.42
C ALA A 75 -7.27 0.89 4.05
N GLY A 76 -7.30 2.05 3.37
CA GLY A 76 -8.54 2.68 2.89
C GLY A 76 -9.31 1.79 1.92
N LEU A 77 -8.60 1.05 1.07
CA LEU A 77 -9.23 0.13 0.13
C LEU A 77 -9.86 -1.10 0.80
N ARG A 78 -9.22 -1.63 1.85
CA ARG A 78 -9.80 -2.69 2.68
C ARG A 78 -11.03 -2.20 3.44
N ALA A 79 -10.94 -1.01 4.04
CA ALA A 79 -12.08 -0.39 4.72
C ALA A 79 -13.27 -0.18 3.77
N ALA A 80 -13.02 0.31 2.56
CA ALA A 80 -14.07 0.47 1.55
C ALA A 80 -14.71 -0.87 1.14
N ALA A 81 -13.94 -1.96 1.10
CA ALA A 81 -14.48 -3.29 0.83
C ALA A 81 -15.37 -3.78 1.99
N ASP A 82 -14.91 -3.61 3.23
CA ASP A 82 -15.64 -4.01 4.43
C ASP A 82 -16.95 -3.20 4.59
N ASP A 83 -16.93 -1.89 4.32
CA ASP A 83 -18.12 -1.03 4.33
C ASP A 83 -19.14 -1.47 3.28
N PHE A 84 -18.69 -1.86 2.09
CA PHE A 84 -19.57 -2.32 1.02
C PHE A 84 -20.21 -3.68 1.36
N GLU A 85 -19.41 -4.62 1.86
CA GLU A 85 -19.88 -5.94 2.32
C GLU A 85 -20.89 -5.79 3.47
N SER A 86 -20.65 -4.89 4.42
CA SER A 86 -21.56 -4.60 5.53
C SER A 86 -22.88 -4.00 5.06
N SER A 87 -22.83 -3.01 4.16
CA SER A 87 -24.04 -2.37 3.63
C SER A 87 -24.90 -3.35 2.84
N ASP A 88 -24.29 -4.22 2.03
CA ASP A 88 -25.02 -5.26 1.29
C ASP A 88 -25.69 -6.28 2.23
N ALA A 89 -24.98 -6.69 3.29
CA ALA A 89 -25.51 -7.61 4.29
C ALA A 89 -26.71 -7.02 5.06
N GLU A 90 -26.65 -5.74 5.46
CA GLU A 90 -27.76 -5.04 6.11
C GLU A 90 -28.98 -4.95 5.20
N GLN A 91 -28.79 -4.60 3.93
CA GLN A 91 -29.89 -4.51 2.98
C GLN A 91 -30.51 -5.89 2.70
N ALA A 92 -29.68 -6.93 2.56
CA ALA A 92 -30.16 -8.31 2.42
C ALA A 92 -30.93 -8.81 3.66
N ALA A 93 -30.57 -8.35 4.86
CA ALA A 93 -31.31 -8.64 6.09
C ALA A 93 -32.65 -7.90 6.14
N HIS A 94 -32.69 -6.64 5.72
CA HIS A 94 -33.93 -5.86 5.61
C HIS A 94 -34.91 -6.48 4.61
N ILE A 95 -34.43 -6.85 3.42
CA ILE A 95 -35.26 -7.50 2.40
C ILE A 95 -35.85 -8.82 2.93
N ARG A 96 -35.03 -9.68 3.54
CA ARG A 96 -35.51 -10.92 4.15
C ARG A 96 -36.57 -10.66 5.21
N THR A 97 -36.37 -9.69 6.08
CA THR A 97 -37.33 -9.33 7.13
C THR A 97 -38.68 -8.89 6.56
N VAL A 98 -38.67 -8.14 5.45
CA VAL A 98 -39.89 -7.74 4.74
C VAL A 98 -40.58 -8.96 4.09
N GLU A 99 -39.82 -9.88 3.49
CA GLU A 99 -40.36 -11.10 2.91
C GLU A 99 -41.02 -12.01 3.98
N THR A 100 -40.38 -12.21 5.14
CA THR A 100 -40.98 -13.00 6.21
C THR A 100 -42.15 -12.31 6.91
N GLY A 101 -42.22 -10.97 6.88
CA GLY A 101 -43.35 -10.21 7.45
C GLY A 101 -44.57 -10.11 6.53
N LEU A 102 -44.42 -10.43 5.24
CA LEU A 102 -45.49 -10.45 4.24
C LEU A 102 -46.13 -11.85 4.07
N ALA A 103 -45.45 -12.91 4.54
CA ALA A 103 -45.94 -14.29 4.57
C ALA A 103 -46.79 -14.59 5.81
#